data_AF-A0A2V6KRA1-F1
#
_entry.id   AF-A0A2V6KRA1-F1
#
_cell.length_a   1.000
_cell.length_b   1.000
_cell.length_c   1.000
_cell.angle_alpha   90.00
_cell.angle_beta   90.00
_cell.angle_gamma   90.00
#
_symmetry.space_group_name_H-M   'P 1'
#
loop_
_entity.id
_entity.type
_entity.pdbx_description
1 polymer ?
#
loop_
_entity_poly.entity_id
_entity_poly.type
_entity_poly.pdbx_seq_one_letter_code
_entity_poly.pdbx_strand_id
1 'polypeptide(L)'
;KEEALREGRRAVELVPVEKDALVGPTMVKYLAMIAAWVGEKDLACEQLAIAIRPPSTVSYGQLKLLPFWDPLRSDPRFEKIVASLAPKEDENR
;
A
#
# COMPACT_ATOMS: atom_id res chain seq x y z
N LYS A 1 3.03 18.71 -4.39
CA LYS A 1 3.32 17.34 -4.89
C LYS A 1 4.65 16.82 -4.34
N GLU A 2 5.78 17.43 -4.73
CA GLU A 2 7.12 16.95 -4.34
C GLU A 2 7.37 16.95 -2.83
N GLU A 3 6.86 17.97 -2.15
CA GLU A 3 6.93 18.08 -0.69
C GLU A 3 6.27 16.90 0.04
N ALA A 4 5.05 16.52 -0.35
CA ALA A 4 4.35 15.40 0.26
C ALA A 4 5.12 14.07 0.09
N LEU A 5 5.71 13.85 -1.09
CA LEU A 5 6.53 12.67 -1.35
C LEU A 5 7.83 12.67 -0.55
N ARG A 6 8.47 13.85 -0.41
CA ARG A 6 9.70 14.01 0.37
C ARG A 6 9.44 13.67 1.84
N GLU A 7 8.39 14.23 2.44
CA GLU A 7 8.05 13.92 3.82
C GLU A 7 7.63 12.45 4.00
N GLY A 8 6.89 11.87 3.04
CA GLY A 8 6.55 10.44 3.06
C GLY A 8 7.77 9.53 3.01
N ARG A 9 8.77 9.81 2.16
CA ARG A 9 10.03 9.06 2.11
C ARG A 9 10.80 9.17 3.41
N ARG A 10 10.89 10.38 3.96
CA ARG A 10 11.57 10.63 5.24
C ARG A 10 10.93 9.85 6.38
N ALA A 11 9.59 9.74 6.42
CA ALA A 11 8.91 8.94 7.43
C ALA A 11 9.29 7.44 7.37
N VAL A 12 9.42 6.88 6.16
CA VAL A 12 9.88 5.49 5.97
C VAL A 12 11.34 5.31 6.40
N GLU A 13 12.21 6.27 6.11
CA GLU A 13 13.62 6.23 6.51
C GLU A 13 13.81 6.32 8.04
N LEU A 14 12.97 7.12 8.72
CA LEU A 14 13.02 7.30 10.17
C LEU A 14 12.54 6.06 10.93
N VAL A 15 11.61 5.29 10.36
CA VAL A 15 11.06 4.07 10.96
C VAL A 15 11.18 2.90 9.97
N PRO A 16 12.40 2.33 9.81
CA PRO A 16 12.61 1.17 8.96
C PRO A 16 11.80 -0.03 9.47
N VAL A 17 11.26 -0.82 8.55
CA VAL A 17 10.52 -2.06 8.85
C VAL A 17 11.37 -3.02 9.70
N GLU A 18 12.69 -3.00 9.50
CA GLU A 18 13.66 -3.83 10.23
C GLU A 18 13.78 -3.43 11.72
N LYS A 19 13.47 -2.18 12.06
CA LYS A 19 13.55 -1.65 13.43
C LYS A 19 12.21 -1.70 14.16
N ASP A 20 11.11 -1.53 13.42
CA ASP A 20 9.76 -1.61 13.96
C ASP A 20 8.84 -2.29 12.94
N ALA A 21 8.62 -3.59 13.14
CA ALA A 21 7.82 -4.41 12.26
C ALA A 21 6.31 -4.08 12.31
N LEU A 22 5.87 -3.21 13.22
CA LEU A 22 4.46 -2.79 13.32
C LEU A 22 4.26 -1.40 12.70
N VAL A 23 5.13 -0.44 13.03
CA VAL A 23 5.03 0.95 12.57
C VAL A 23 5.64 1.12 11.17
N GLY A 24 6.73 0.42 10.86
CA GLY A 24 7.40 0.49 9.56
C GLY A 24 6.46 0.22 8.37
N PRO A 25 5.75 -0.93 8.33
CA PRO A 25 4.79 -1.22 7.26
C PRO A 25 3.68 -0.16 7.14
N THR A 26 3.30 0.46 8.25
CA THR A 26 2.31 1.54 8.27
C THR A 26 2.83 2.80 7.57
N MET A 27 4.10 3.15 7.73
CA MET A 27 4.72 4.28 7.01
C MET A 27 4.81 4.02 5.50
N VAL A 28 5.18 2.79 5.11
CA VAL A 28 5.21 2.38 3.69
C VAL A 28 3.82 2.48 3.06
N LYS A 29 2.77 2.05 3.76
CA LYS A 29 1.37 2.23 3.33
C LYS A 29 1.04 3.71 3.09
N TYR A 30 1.42 4.61 4.00
CA TYR A 30 1.15 6.04 3.83
C TYR A 30 1.90 6.63 2.65
N LEU A 31 3.16 6.22 2.42
CA LEU A 31 3.89 6.65 1.23
C LEU A 31 3.20 6.17 -0.05
N ALA A 32 2.68 4.94 -0.09
CA ALA A 32 1.90 4.44 -1.22
C ALA A 32 0.64 5.29 -1.48
N MET A 33 -0.10 5.65 -0.41
CA MET A 33 -1.28 6.52 -0.51
C MET A 33 -0.92 7.92 -1.03
N ILE A 34 0.13 8.54 -0.49
CA ILE A 34 0.59 9.86 -0.93
C ILE A 34 0.97 9.81 -2.41
N ALA A 35 1.74 8.80 -2.82
CA ALA A 35 2.15 8.60 -4.20
C ALA A 35 0.94 8.46 -5.15
N ALA A 36 -0.08 7.68 -4.76
CA ALA A 36 -1.32 7.55 -5.51
C ALA A 36 -2.03 8.90 -5.68
N TRP A 37 -2.15 9.67 -4.61
CA TRP A 37 -2.86 10.96 -4.62
C TRP A 37 -2.17 12.03 -5.47
N VAL A 38 -0.84 11.97 -5.60
CA VAL A 38 -0.09 12.90 -6.45
C VAL A 38 0.16 12.38 -7.88
N GLY A 39 -0.47 11.26 -8.24
CA GLY A 39 -0.42 10.65 -9.58
C GLY A 39 0.83 9.82 -9.88
N GLU A 40 1.70 9.57 -8.90
CA GLU A 40 2.89 8.71 -9.03
C GLU A 40 2.48 7.23 -8.87
N LYS A 41 1.73 6.71 -9.85
CA LYS A 41 1.13 5.36 -9.79
C LYS A 41 2.16 4.23 -9.70
N ASP A 42 3.30 4.39 -10.37
CA ASP A 42 4.39 3.41 -10.34
C ASP A 42 4.93 3.25 -8.92
N LEU A 43 5.35 4.36 -8.31
CA LEU A 43 5.82 4.38 -6.92
C LEU A 43 4.74 3.88 -5.96
N ALA A 44 3.48 4.28 -6.16
CA ALA A 44 2.38 3.84 -5.31
C ALA A 44 2.23 2.32 -5.32
N CYS A 45 2.28 1.69 -6.50
CA CYS A 45 2.16 0.24 -6.63
C CYS A 45 3.38 -0.49 -6.03
N GLU A 46 4.58 0.04 -6.24
CA GLU A 46 5.81 -0.52 -5.65
C GLU A 46 5.76 -0.51 -4.11
N GLN A 47 5.44 0.64 -3.52
CA GLN A 47 5.34 0.77 -2.06
C GLN A 47 4.20 -0.07 -1.50
N LEU A 48 3.06 -0.14 -2.20
CA LEU A 48 1.95 -0.99 -1.78
C LEU A 48 2.32 -2.47 -1.80
N ALA A 49 3.07 -2.94 -2.80
CA ALA A 49 3.55 -4.32 -2.86
C ALA A 49 4.50 -4.69 -1.70
N ILE A 50 5.21 -3.70 -1.13
CA ILE A 50 5.99 -3.87 0.10
C ILE A 50 5.06 -3.88 1.31
N ALA A 51 4.13 -2.93 1.40
CA ALA A 51 3.24 -2.75 2.55
C ALA A 51 2.32 -3.95 2.81
N ILE A 52 1.99 -4.75 1.80
CA ILE A 52 1.15 -5.96 1.95
C ILE A 52 1.93 -7.20 2.43
N ARG A 53 3.26 -7.15 2.49
CA ARG A 53 4.07 -8.28 2.97
C ARG A 53 3.90 -8.45 4.48
N PRO A 54 3.70 -9.68 5.00
CA PRO A 54 3.60 -9.90 6.44
C PRO A 54 4.89 -9.52 7.20
N PRO A 55 4.78 -8.95 8.41
CA PRO A 55 3.54 -8.47 9.06
C PRO A 55 2.97 -7.24 8.35
N SER A 56 1.67 -7.24 8.06
CA SER A 56 0.99 -6.15 7.36
C SER A 56 -0.28 -5.72 8.07
N THR A 57 -0.53 -4.41 8.07
CA THR A 57 -1.80 -3.80 8.51
C THR A 57 -2.74 -3.51 7.35
N VAL A 58 -2.34 -3.86 6.12
CA VAL A 58 -3.10 -3.62 4.89
C VAL A 58 -3.96 -4.84 4.58
N SER A 59 -5.28 -4.65 4.53
CA SER A 59 -6.22 -5.74 4.23
C SER A 59 -6.88 -5.59 2.86
N TYR A 60 -7.37 -6.71 2.31
CA TYR A 60 -8.19 -6.72 1.09
C TYR A 60 -9.35 -5.72 1.15
N GLY A 61 -10.08 -5.70 2.27
CA GLY A 61 -11.22 -4.80 2.46
C GLY A 61 -10.80 -3.32 2.41
N GLN A 62 -9.65 -2.96 2.97
CA GLN A 62 -9.14 -1.59 2.87
C GLN A 62 -8.87 -1.19 1.42
N LEU A 63 -8.22 -2.05 0.64
CA LEU A 63 -7.91 -1.75 -0.76
C LEU A 63 -9.16 -1.70 -1.64
N LYS A 64 -10.16 -2.56 -1.36
CA LYS A 64 -11.38 -2.63 -2.17
C LYS A 64 -12.39 -1.52 -1.83
N LEU A 65 -12.48 -1.10 -0.57
CA LEU A 65 -13.59 -0.26 -0.08
C LEU A 65 -13.19 1.19 0.23
N LEU A 66 -11.95 1.46 0.62
CA LEU A 66 -11.58 2.82 1.02
C LEU A 66 -11.29 3.70 -0.21
N PRO A 67 -11.81 4.95 -0.24
CA PRO A 67 -11.65 5.85 -1.39
C PRO A 67 -10.21 6.33 -1.59
N PHE A 68 -9.35 6.12 -0.59
CA PHE A 68 -7.93 6.49 -0.67
C PHE A 68 -7.20 5.82 -1.85
N TRP A 69 -7.71 4.69 -2.33
CA TRP A 69 -7.12 3.92 -3.41
C TRP A 69 -7.77 4.17 -4.77
N ASP A 70 -8.78 5.04 -4.84
CA ASP A 70 -9.50 5.37 -6.08
C ASP A 70 -8.57 5.77 -7.24
N PRO A 71 -7.47 6.54 -7.02
CA PRO A 71 -6.53 6.87 -8.09
C PRO A 71 -5.83 5.66 -8.74
N LEU A 72 -5.76 4.52 -8.05
CA LEU A 72 -5.11 3.28 -8.51
C LEU A 72 -6.07 2.23 -9.08
N ARG A 73 -7.40 2.38 -8.93
CA ARG A 73 -8.39 1.36 -9.35
C ARG A 73 -8.40 1.07 -10.85
N SER A 74 -7.83 1.95 -11.66
CA SER A 74 -7.67 1.74 -13.11
C SER A 74 -6.32 1.10 -13.47
N ASP A 75 -5.44 0.84 -12.50
CA ASP A 75 -4.09 0.31 -12.73
C ASP A 75 -4.09 -1.22 -12.58
N PRO A 76 -3.70 -1.98 -13.62
CA PRO A 76 -3.67 -3.45 -13.57
C PRO A 76 -2.78 -4.01 -12.46
N ARG A 77 -1.72 -3.30 -12.06
CA ARG A 77 -0.82 -3.74 -10.97
C ARG A 77 -1.51 -3.65 -9.63
N PHE A 78 -2.30 -2.60 -9.42
CA PHE A 78 -3.11 -2.46 -8.22
C PHE A 78 -4.17 -3.56 -8.14
N GLU A 79 -4.91 -3.81 -9.23
CA GLU A 79 -5.92 -4.88 -9.26
C GLU A 79 -5.29 -6.26 -8.98
N LYS A 80 -4.07 -6.52 -9.47
CA LYS A 80 -3.33 -7.75 -9.15
C LYS A 80 -2.98 -7.85 -7.65
N ILE A 81 -2.58 -6.75 -7.02
CA ILE A 81 -2.32 -6.70 -5.57
C ILE A 81 -3.61 -6.99 -4.81
N VAL A 82 -4.73 -6.34 -5.16
CA VAL A 82 -6.03 -6.58 -4.52
C VAL A 82 -6.46 -8.05 -4.67
N ALA A 83 -6.35 -8.62 -5.87
CA ALA A 83 -6.68 -10.02 -6.11
C ALA A 83 -5.82 -10.98 -5.27
N SER A 84 -4.54 -10.67 -5.05
CA SER A 84 -3.64 -11.51 -4.23
C SER A 84 -4.03 -11.59 -2.76
N LEU A 85 -4.80 -10.61 -2.26
CA LEU A 85 -5.29 -10.56 -0.88
C LEU A 85 -6.74 -11.04 -0.74
N ALA A 86 -7.42 -11.34 -1.86
CA ALA A 86 -8.79 -11.80 -1.82
C ALA A 86 -8.92 -13.07 -0.96
N PRO A 87 -10.01 -13.22 -0.19
CA PRO A 87 -10.31 -14.49 0.47
C PRO A 87 -10.28 -15.59 -0.57
N LYS A 88 -9.59 -16.69 -0.27
CA LYS A 88 -9.72 -17.90 -1.08
C LYS A 88 -11.15 -18.41 -0.87
N GLU A 89 -11.89 -18.63 -1.95
CA GLU A 89 -13.15 -19.36 -1.83
C GLU A 89 -12.82 -20.72 -1.22
N ASP A 90 -13.50 -21.06 -0.12
CA ASP A 90 -13.37 -22.39 0.47
C ASP A 90 -13.85 -23.39 -0.59
N GLU A 91 -12.91 -24.12 -1.18
CA GLU A 91 -13.13 -25.15 -2.21
C GLU A 91 -13.88 -26.39 -1.66
N ASN A 92 -14.63 -26.24 -0.58
CA ASN A 92 -15.18 -27.37 0.19
C ASN A 92 -16.59 -27.08 0.74
N ARG A 93 -17.52 -26.72 -0.16
CA ARG A 93 -18.95 -26.66 0.15
C ARG A 93 -19.77 -27.56 -0.76
#